data_AF-A0A944ATW1-F1
#
_entry.id   AF-A0A944ATW1-F1
#
_cell.length_a   1.000
_cell.length_b   1.000
_cell.length_c   1.000
_cell.angle_alpha   90.00
_cell.angle_beta   90.00
_cell.angle_gamma   90.00
#
_symmetry.space_group_name_H-M   'P 1'
#
loop_
_entity.id
_entity.type
_entity.pdbx_description
1 polymer ?
#
loop_
_entity_poly.entity_id
_entity_poly.type
_entity_poly.pdbx_seq_one_letter_code
_entity_poly.pdbx_strand_id
1 'polypeptide(L)'
;MNVFLLTLFPLSLIIFYFKKEQNNRAYFLPVIFSGVAAASLFLAYKLLFSSVYYIPRANVLTNFVYYFFSQAFIPVGVIYGLFFLFARKDSIEDRFAFFFPLTASFYAVFLPYLVLETQKPYPGFLLFVKPLMFLAMFIILHFWLNKIPAVVNNVSKLVLSIAIMVGALCIPAITEAMWVVDLFPLCWIIPAVLICGYAAFIVFPKDSGSN
;
A
#
# COMPACT_ATOMS: atom_id res chain seq x y z
N MET A 1 -14.81 3.11 16.22
CA MET A 1 -14.70 2.83 14.76
C MET A 1 -13.28 3.05 14.22
N ASN A 2 -12.60 4.14 14.60
CA ASN A 2 -11.22 4.44 14.17
C ASN A 2 -10.15 3.40 14.57
N VAL A 3 -10.45 2.51 15.51
CA VAL A 3 -9.54 1.45 15.95
C VAL A 3 -9.08 0.60 14.77
N PHE A 4 -9.99 0.18 13.88
CA PHE A 4 -9.61 -0.65 12.72
C PHE A 4 -8.61 0.05 11.80
N LEU A 5 -8.88 1.32 11.47
CA LEU A 5 -8.00 2.17 10.67
C LEU A 5 -6.60 2.30 11.30
N LEU A 6 -6.55 2.48 12.62
CA LEU A 6 -5.30 2.66 13.37
C LEU A 6 -4.53 1.35 13.59
N THR A 7 -5.20 0.22 13.70
CA THR A 7 -4.57 -1.06 14.06
C THR A 7 -4.26 -1.97 12.87
N LEU A 8 -4.92 -1.82 11.72
CA LEU A 8 -4.76 -2.73 10.58
C LEU A 8 -3.30 -2.86 10.13
N PHE A 9 -2.63 -1.74 9.86
CA PHE A 9 -1.24 -1.73 9.42
C PHE A 9 -0.26 -2.20 10.51
N PRO A 10 -0.32 -1.69 11.76
CA PRO A 10 0.49 -2.23 12.86
C PRO A 10 0.33 -3.73 13.06
N LEU A 11 -0.90 -4.26 13.04
CA LEU A 11 -1.14 -5.70 13.18
C LEU A 11 -0.54 -6.48 12.01
N SER A 12 -0.67 -5.99 10.78
CA SER A 12 -0.06 -6.63 9.61
C SER A 12 1.47 -6.69 9.69
N LEU A 13 2.10 -5.64 10.23
CA LEU A 13 3.54 -5.59 10.49
C LEU A 13 3.96 -6.58 11.57
N ILE A 14 3.18 -6.66 12.66
CA ILE A 14 3.43 -7.63 13.74
C ILE A 14 3.40 -9.06 13.19
N ILE A 15 2.36 -9.40 12.42
CA ILE A 15 2.23 -10.71 11.78
C ILE A 15 3.41 -10.98 10.85
N PHE A 16 3.79 -10.01 10.02
CA PHE A 16 4.94 -10.13 9.11
C PHE A 16 6.24 -10.36 9.87
N TYR A 17 6.48 -9.60 10.94
CA TYR A 17 7.67 -9.70 11.78
C TYR A 17 7.79 -11.06 12.46
N PHE A 18 6.68 -11.59 13.02
CA PHE A 18 6.69 -12.89 13.67
C PHE A 18 6.83 -14.07 12.70
N LYS A 19 6.37 -13.94 11.45
CA LYS A 19 6.57 -14.94 10.39
C LYS A 19 8.04 -15.07 9.95
N LYS A 20 8.89 -14.07 10.21
CA LYS A 20 10.33 -14.15 9.90
C LYS A 20 11.09 -14.95 10.96
N GLU A 21 12.10 -15.68 10.52
CA GLU A 21 13.04 -16.38 11.39
C GLU A 21 13.66 -15.43 12.41
N GLN A 22 13.85 -15.91 13.64
CA GLN A 22 14.28 -15.08 14.77
C GLN A 22 15.59 -14.32 14.52
N ASN A 23 16.56 -14.95 13.85
CA ASN A 23 17.83 -14.30 13.50
C ASN A 23 17.66 -13.16 12.48
N ASN A 24 16.63 -13.22 11.64
CA ASN A 24 16.39 -12.23 10.60
C ASN A 24 15.50 -11.06 11.06
N ARG A 25 14.81 -11.22 12.20
CA ARG A 25 13.87 -10.21 12.73
C ARG A 25 14.53 -8.87 13.01
N ALA A 26 15.71 -8.87 13.63
CA ALA A 26 16.41 -7.65 14.03
C ALA A 26 16.70 -6.71 12.85
N TYR A 27 16.93 -7.26 11.65
CA TYR A 27 17.21 -6.48 10.44
C TYR A 27 15.99 -5.68 9.94
N PHE A 28 14.77 -6.10 10.27
CA PHE A 28 13.55 -5.40 9.82
C PHE A 28 13.15 -4.23 10.73
N LEU A 29 13.61 -4.19 11.98
CA LEU A 29 13.24 -3.13 12.93
C LEU A 29 13.67 -1.72 12.46
N PRO A 30 14.93 -1.49 12.04
CA PRO A 30 15.33 -0.16 11.55
C PRO A 30 14.50 0.30 10.36
N VAL A 31 14.11 -0.62 9.47
CA VAL A 31 13.28 -0.31 8.30
C VAL A 31 11.88 0.13 8.72
N ILE A 32 11.27 -0.57 9.69
CA ILE A 32 9.96 -0.18 10.25
C ILE A 32 10.03 1.22 10.88
N PHE A 33 11.06 1.51 11.70
CA PHE A 33 11.24 2.83 12.28
C PHE A 33 11.46 3.92 11.21
N SER A 34 12.19 3.60 10.16
CA SER A 34 12.43 4.53 9.05
C SER A 34 11.15 4.90 8.31
N GLY A 35 10.22 3.95 8.12
CA GLY A 35 8.93 4.21 7.48
C GLY A 35 8.02 5.09 8.34
N VAL A 36 7.96 4.84 9.65
CA VAL A 36 7.26 5.72 10.61
C VAL A 36 7.86 7.12 10.60
N ALA A 37 9.19 7.24 10.68
CA ALA A 37 9.88 8.53 10.67
C ALA A 37 9.63 9.29 9.35
N ALA A 38 9.69 8.60 8.22
CA ALA A 38 9.41 9.18 6.90
C ALA A 38 7.97 9.69 6.80
N ALA A 39 6.98 8.96 7.35
CA ALA A 39 5.59 9.42 7.39
C ALA A 39 5.43 10.67 8.23
N SER A 40 6.03 10.70 9.42
CA SER A 40 6.01 11.88 10.29
C SER A 40 6.61 13.11 9.62
N LEU A 41 7.75 12.96 8.93
CA LEU A 41 8.38 14.06 8.18
C LEU A 41 7.53 14.52 6.99
N PHE A 42 6.97 13.58 6.24
CA PHE A 42 6.09 13.88 5.10
C PHE A 42 4.85 14.66 5.55
N LEU A 43 4.24 14.24 6.66
CA LEU A 43 3.08 14.91 7.24
C LEU A 43 3.43 16.27 7.84
N ALA A 44 4.57 16.40 8.52
CA ALA A 44 5.05 17.69 9.02
C ALA A 44 5.26 18.68 7.86
N TYR A 45 5.89 18.24 6.77
CA TYR A 45 6.02 19.03 5.55
C TYR A 45 4.65 19.44 4.99
N LYS A 46 3.72 18.49 4.87
CA LYS A 46 2.36 18.78 4.38
C LYS A 46 1.65 19.83 5.24
N LEU A 47 1.73 19.70 6.56
CA LEU A 47 1.10 20.63 7.51
C LEU A 47 1.72 22.03 7.45
N LEU A 48 3.04 22.13 7.28
CA LEU A 48 3.75 23.41 7.24
C LEU A 48 3.62 24.15 5.91
N PHE A 49 3.54 23.42 4.79
CA PHE A 49 3.67 24.01 3.45
C PHE A 49 2.47 23.81 2.53
N SER A 50 1.50 22.96 2.88
CA SER A 50 0.37 22.61 2.02
C SER A 50 -0.98 22.85 2.72
N SER A 51 -1.48 24.08 2.66
CA SER A 51 -2.81 24.45 3.17
C SER A 51 -3.97 24.18 2.18
N VAL A 52 -3.70 23.48 1.06
CA VAL A 52 -4.71 23.25 0.02
C VAL A 52 -5.43 21.93 0.28
N TYR A 53 -6.68 22.01 0.70
CA TYR A 53 -7.59 20.87 0.73
C TYR A 53 -8.09 20.57 -0.68
N TYR A 54 -7.98 19.31 -1.10
CA TYR A 54 -8.54 18.89 -2.37
C TYR A 54 -10.06 18.75 -2.27
N ILE A 55 -10.77 19.46 -3.15
CA ILE A 55 -12.21 19.35 -3.31
C ILE A 55 -12.47 18.36 -4.45
N PRO A 56 -13.15 17.23 -4.18
CA PRO A 56 -13.50 16.28 -5.23
C PRO A 56 -14.34 16.91 -6.33
N ARG A 57 -14.05 16.52 -7.58
CA ARG A 57 -14.79 16.97 -8.75
C ARG A 57 -15.83 15.92 -9.15
N ALA A 58 -16.83 16.30 -9.96
CA ALA A 58 -17.83 15.38 -10.49
C ALA A 58 -17.28 14.36 -11.52
N ASN A 59 -15.98 14.42 -11.84
CA ASN A 59 -15.34 13.56 -12.83
C ASN A 59 -14.44 12.51 -12.16
N VAL A 60 -14.71 11.23 -12.45
CA VAL A 60 -13.93 10.08 -11.97
C VAL A 60 -12.46 10.18 -12.36
N LEU A 61 -12.14 10.56 -13.59
CA LEU A 61 -10.75 10.61 -14.06
C LEU A 61 -9.92 11.64 -13.28
N THR A 62 -10.49 12.82 -13.00
CA THR A 62 -9.77 13.85 -12.25
C THR A 62 -9.52 13.42 -10.81
N ASN A 63 -10.52 12.81 -10.16
CA ASN A 63 -10.35 12.25 -8.82
C ASN A 63 -9.35 11.09 -8.81
N PHE A 64 -9.38 10.22 -9.83
CA PHE A 64 -8.44 9.11 -9.98
C PHE A 64 -7.00 9.61 -10.05
N VAL A 65 -6.72 10.56 -10.95
CA VAL A 65 -5.37 11.13 -11.11
C VAL A 65 -4.91 11.74 -9.78
N TYR A 66 -5.77 12.51 -9.11
CA TYR A 66 -5.43 13.08 -7.82
C TYR A 66 -5.11 12.00 -6.78
N TYR A 67 -5.98 11.00 -6.58
CA TYR A 67 -5.77 9.95 -5.56
C TYR A 67 -4.59 9.04 -5.89
N PHE A 68 -4.39 8.71 -7.16
CA PHE A 68 -3.27 7.90 -7.63
C PHE A 68 -1.95 8.58 -7.29
N PHE A 69 -1.77 9.84 -7.68
CA PHE A 69 -0.51 10.53 -7.41
C PHE A 69 -0.34 10.89 -5.93
N SER A 70 -1.35 11.50 -5.30
CA SER A 70 -1.22 12.05 -3.94
C SER A 70 -1.23 10.99 -2.84
N GLN A 71 -1.86 9.83 -3.05
CA GLN A 71 -2.05 8.83 -2.00
C GLN A 71 -1.37 7.49 -2.30
N ALA A 72 -0.97 7.19 -3.54
CA ALA A 72 -0.32 5.92 -3.88
C ALA A 72 1.05 6.12 -4.54
N PHE A 73 1.10 6.60 -5.78
CA PHE A 73 2.32 6.63 -6.60
C PHE A 73 3.41 7.52 -6.01
N ILE A 74 3.13 8.78 -5.66
CA ILE A 74 4.18 9.69 -5.14
C ILE A 74 4.64 9.23 -3.75
N PRO A 75 3.76 8.99 -2.76
CA PRO A 75 4.23 8.55 -1.44
C PRO A 75 5.04 7.25 -1.52
N VAL A 76 4.53 6.22 -2.20
CA VAL A 76 5.23 4.93 -2.33
C VAL A 76 6.52 5.07 -3.14
N GLY A 77 6.47 5.76 -4.28
CA GLY A 77 7.62 5.95 -5.16
C GLY A 77 8.73 6.76 -4.50
N VAL A 78 8.40 7.81 -3.76
CA VAL A 78 9.38 8.63 -3.03
C VAL A 78 9.98 7.84 -1.88
N ILE A 79 9.17 7.26 -0.98
CA ILE A 79 9.73 6.56 0.19
C ILE A 79 10.57 5.36 -0.21
N TYR A 80 10.06 4.55 -1.16
CA TYR A 80 10.76 3.35 -1.58
C TYR A 80 11.95 3.68 -2.50
N GLY A 81 11.82 4.69 -3.36
CA GLY A 81 12.92 5.17 -4.17
C GLY A 81 14.08 5.72 -3.34
N LEU A 82 13.79 6.56 -2.33
CA LEU A 82 14.81 7.06 -1.40
C LEU A 82 15.45 5.90 -0.63
N PHE A 83 14.64 4.97 -0.09
CA PHE A 83 15.16 3.79 0.57
C PHE A 83 16.11 3.00 -0.35
N PHE A 84 15.69 2.73 -1.59
CA PHE A 84 16.48 1.98 -2.55
C PHE A 84 17.81 2.67 -2.91
N LEU A 85 17.82 4.02 -2.95
CA LEU A 85 19.02 4.82 -3.23
C LEU A 85 20.01 4.85 -2.05
N PHE A 86 19.51 4.89 -0.81
CA PHE A 86 20.34 4.98 0.40
C PHE A 86 20.75 3.62 0.98
N ALA A 87 20.00 2.56 0.73
CA ALA A 87 20.29 1.18 1.15
C ALA A 87 21.41 0.51 0.32
N ARG A 88 22.50 1.22 0.01
CA ARG A 88 23.51 0.79 -0.97
C ARG A 88 24.26 -0.49 -0.60
N LYS A 89 24.34 -0.82 0.69
CA LYS A 89 25.07 -1.99 1.19
C LYS A 89 24.25 -3.28 1.13
N ASP A 90 22.94 -3.17 0.94
CA ASP A 90 22.04 -4.31 0.91
C ASP A 90 21.97 -4.90 -0.50
N SER A 91 21.76 -6.22 -0.60
CA SER A 91 21.52 -6.88 -1.88
C SER A 91 20.20 -6.40 -2.49
N ILE A 92 20.02 -6.59 -3.81
CA ILE A 92 18.77 -6.22 -4.48
C ILE A 92 17.59 -7.01 -3.91
N GLU A 93 17.82 -8.28 -3.56
CA GLU A 93 16.82 -9.18 -2.97
C GLU A 93 16.40 -8.69 -1.58
N ASP A 94 17.36 -8.24 -0.76
CA ASP A 94 17.06 -7.65 0.55
C ASP A 94 16.23 -6.37 0.41
N ARG A 95 16.58 -5.51 -0.56
CA ARG A 95 15.81 -4.29 -0.84
C ARG A 95 14.36 -4.58 -1.24
N PHE A 96 14.11 -5.66 -1.98
CA PHE A 96 12.74 -6.09 -2.30
C PHE A 96 12.03 -6.67 -1.08
N ALA A 97 12.75 -7.42 -0.23
CA ALA A 97 12.21 -7.94 1.02
C ALA A 97 11.80 -6.82 2.01
N PHE A 98 12.49 -5.68 1.98
CA PHE A 98 12.19 -4.51 2.80
C PHE A 98 11.01 -3.65 2.32
N PHE A 99 10.48 -3.89 1.12
CA PHE A 99 9.37 -3.10 0.58
C PHE A 99 8.14 -3.06 1.49
N PHE A 100 7.65 -4.23 1.94
CA PHE A 100 6.47 -4.32 2.79
C PHE A 100 6.66 -3.64 4.16
N PRO A 101 7.69 -3.96 4.96
CA PRO A 101 7.85 -3.33 6.27
C PRO A 101 8.04 -1.81 6.18
N LEU A 102 8.70 -1.29 5.13
CA LEU A 102 8.83 0.15 4.92
C LEU A 102 7.49 0.80 4.59
N THR A 103 6.79 0.28 3.58
CA THR A 103 5.53 0.87 3.10
C THR A 103 4.40 0.72 4.12
N ALA A 104 4.26 -0.45 4.74
CA ALA A 104 3.23 -0.67 5.75
C ALA A 104 3.44 0.18 7.00
N SER A 105 4.68 0.41 7.43
CA SER A 105 4.97 1.29 8.58
C SER A 105 4.76 2.77 8.27
N PHE A 106 5.06 3.21 7.04
CA PHE A 106 4.70 4.54 6.58
C PHE A 106 3.17 4.74 6.56
N TYR A 107 2.43 3.80 5.97
CA TYR A 107 0.96 3.88 5.85
C TYR A 107 0.23 3.67 7.18
N ALA A 108 0.88 3.08 8.19
CA ALA A 108 0.36 3.03 9.56
C ALA A 108 0.13 4.42 10.16
N VAL A 109 0.87 5.44 9.70
CA VAL A 109 0.73 6.83 10.15
C VAL A 109 0.05 7.68 9.07
N PHE A 110 0.49 7.55 7.82
CA PHE A 110 0.03 8.38 6.72
C PHE A 110 -1.46 8.20 6.40
N LEU A 111 -1.94 6.95 6.33
CA LEU A 111 -3.33 6.69 5.94
C LEU A 111 -4.35 7.14 7.00
N PRO A 112 -4.16 6.87 8.30
CA PRO A 112 -5.04 7.41 9.33
C PRO A 112 -5.11 8.93 9.30
N TYR A 113 -3.96 9.61 9.14
CA TYR A 113 -3.95 11.07 8.99
C TYR A 113 -4.84 11.52 7.84
N LEU A 114 -4.69 10.93 6.65
CA LEU A 114 -5.49 11.31 5.46
C LEU A 114 -6.99 11.14 5.70
N VAL A 115 -7.40 10.06 6.37
CA VAL A 115 -8.82 9.80 6.65
C VAL A 115 -9.38 10.74 7.72
N LEU A 116 -8.59 11.06 8.75
CA LEU A 116 -9.00 11.99 9.80
C LEU A 116 -9.01 13.46 9.34
N GLU A 117 -8.16 13.81 8.37
CA GLU A 117 -8.13 15.14 7.76
C GLU A 117 -9.37 15.40 6.89
N THR A 118 -9.97 14.35 6.31
CA THR A 118 -11.21 14.49 5.55
C THR A 118 -12.38 14.79 6.50
N GLN A 119 -12.91 16.02 6.49
CA GLN A 119 -14.08 16.42 7.27
C GLN A 119 -15.41 15.74 6.84
N LYS A 120 -15.35 14.67 6.03
CA LYS A 120 -16.53 13.93 5.59
C LYS A 120 -17.04 13.05 6.74
N PRO A 121 -18.37 12.98 6.99
CA PRO A 121 -18.93 12.08 7.99
C PRO A 121 -18.60 10.63 7.60
N TYR A 122 -17.81 9.97 8.45
CA TYR A 122 -17.10 8.71 8.18
C TYR A 122 -17.97 7.59 7.57
N PRO A 123 -18.02 7.47 6.24
CA PRO A 123 -18.74 6.40 5.58
C PRO A 123 -17.87 5.14 5.68
N GLY A 124 -18.46 3.95 5.83
CA GLY A 124 -17.70 2.70 6.04
C GLY A 124 -16.57 2.46 5.01
N PHE A 125 -16.66 3.06 3.82
CA PHE A 125 -15.58 3.08 2.83
C PHE A 125 -14.25 3.60 3.38
N LEU A 126 -14.22 4.80 3.98
CA LEU A 126 -12.99 5.45 4.45
C LEU A 126 -12.35 4.69 5.62
N LEU A 127 -13.18 4.10 6.48
CA LEU A 127 -12.71 3.44 7.70
C LEU A 127 -12.33 1.97 7.51
N PHE A 128 -12.94 1.26 6.56
CA PHE A 128 -12.74 -0.17 6.38
C PHE A 128 -12.19 -0.53 5.00
N VAL A 129 -12.89 -0.11 3.94
CA VAL A 129 -12.57 -0.51 2.57
C VAL A 129 -11.23 0.05 2.13
N LYS A 130 -11.02 1.37 2.34
CA LYS A 130 -9.78 2.04 1.93
C LYS A 130 -8.54 1.46 2.63
N PRO A 131 -8.49 1.28 3.96
CA PRO A 131 -7.35 0.63 4.62
C PRO A 131 -7.07 -0.79 4.12
N LEU A 132 -8.11 -1.60 3.91
CA LEU A 132 -7.95 -2.97 3.38
C LEU A 132 -7.39 -2.97 1.96
N MET A 133 -7.87 -2.09 1.10
CA MET A 133 -7.39 -1.97 -0.28
C MET A 133 -5.92 -1.56 -0.35
N PHE A 134 -5.50 -0.59 0.48
CA PHE A 134 -4.10 -0.20 0.56
C PHE A 134 -3.22 -1.34 1.09
N LEU A 135 -3.66 -2.04 2.15
CA LEU A 135 -2.92 -3.21 2.64
C LEU A 135 -2.80 -4.30 1.56
N ALA A 136 -3.90 -4.61 0.86
CA ALA A 136 -3.93 -5.58 -0.23
C ALA A 136 -2.97 -5.18 -1.37
N MET A 137 -2.98 -3.91 -1.76
CA MET A 137 -2.03 -3.35 -2.73
C MET A 137 -0.57 -3.62 -2.29
N PHE A 138 -0.20 -3.34 -1.03
CA PHE A 138 1.17 -3.57 -0.57
C PHE A 138 1.56 -5.05 -0.52
N ILE A 139 0.63 -5.94 -0.16
CA ILE A 139 0.87 -7.39 -0.19
C ILE A 139 1.16 -7.85 -1.62
N ILE A 140 0.33 -7.42 -2.58
CA ILE A 140 0.48 -7.79 -4.00
C ILE A 140 1.80 -7.23 -4.55
N LEU A 141 2.09 -5.94 -4.31
CA LEU A 141 3.33 -5.31 -4.74
C LEU A 141 4.54 -6.03 -4.15
N HIS A 142 4.56 -6.31 -2.85
CA HIS A 142 5.64 -7.03 -2.19
C HIS A 142 5.86 -8.42 -2.80
N PHE A 143 4.79 -9.18 -3.01
CA PHE A 143 4.88 -10.53 -3.58
C PHE A 143 5.49 -10.52 -4.99
N TRP A 144 5.01 -9.64 -5.86
CA TRP A 144 5.48 -9.57 -7.23
C TRP A 144 6.87 -8.94 -7.35
N LEU A 145 7.21 -7.96 -6.51
CA LEU A 145 8.58 -7.42 -6.40
C LEU A 145 9.60 -8.52 -6.08
N ASN A 146 9.32 -9.37 -5.09
CA ASN A 146 10.22 -10.46 -4.72
C ASN A 146 10.32 -11.56 -5.79
N LYS A 147 9.39 -11.60 -6.76
CA LYS A 147 9.47 -12.53 -7.89
C LYS A 147 10.32 -12.02 -9.05
N ILE A 148 10.60 -10.71 -9.11
CA ILE A 148 11.37 -10.10 -10.20
C ILE A 148 12.70 -10.83 -10.45
N PRO A 149 13.55 -11.12 -9.43
CA PRO A 149 14.83 -11.80 -9.67
C PRO A 149 14.67 -13.16 -10.37
N ALA A 150 13.60 -13.90 -10.06
CA ALA A 150 13.34 -15.22 -10.64
C ALA A 150 12.78 -15.16 -12.07
N VAL A 151 12.20 -14.03 -12.49
CA VAL A 151 11.55 -13.88 -13.80
C VAL A 151 12.25 -12.87 -14.72
N VAL A 152 13.31 -12.21 -14.27
CA VAL A 152 13.98 -11.13 -15.02
C VAL A 152 14.48 -11.57 -16.40
N ASN A 153 14.90 -12.83 -16.53
CA ASN A 153 15.37 -13.40 -17.79
C ASN A 153 14.24 -13.84 -18.73
N ASN A 154 12.97 -13.77 -18.30
CA ASN A 154 11.80 -14.12 -19.08
C ASN A 154 10.91 -12.89 -19.29
N VAL A 155 11.03 -12.25 -20.45
CA VAL A 155 10.33 -10.99 -20.78
C VAL A 155 8.83 -11.09 -20.57
N SER A 156 8.19 -12.19 -21.00
CA SER A 156 6.73 -12.36 -20.85
C SER A 156 6.30 -12.39 -19.38
N LYS A 157 7.01 -13.15 -18.53
CA LYS A 157 6.73 -13.23 -17.09
C LYS A 157 7.06 -11.91 -16.38
N LEU A 158 8.10 -11.21 -16.81
CA LEU A 158 8.47 -9.90 -16.30
C LEU A 158 7.40 -8.85 -16.63
N VAL A 159 6.96 -8.77 -17.88
CA VAL A 159 5.88 -7.88 -18.33
C VAL A 159 4.59 -8.15 -17.55
N LEU A 160 4.24 -9.42 -17.37
CA LEU A 160 3.07 -9.80 -16.57
C LEU A 160 3.20 -9.34 -15.11
N SER A 161 4.37 -9.52 -14.50
CA SER A 161 4.63 -9.10 -13.11
C SER A 161 4.50 -7.59 -12.95
N ILE A 162 5.07 -6.82 -13.87
CA ILE A 162 4.96 -5.36 -13.90
C ILE A 162 3.51 -4.92 -14.13
N ALA A 163 2.79 -5.55 -15.07
CA ALA A 163 1.39 -5.24 -15.34
C ALA A 163 0.50 -5.45 -14.13
N ILE A 164 0.70 -6.55 -13.38
CA ILE A 164 -0.04 -6.81 -12.14
C ILE A 164 0.28 -5.76 -11.07
N MET A 165 1.56 -5.37 -10.92
CA MET A 165 1.95 -4.32 -9.97
C MET A 165 1.32 -2.97 -10.31
N VAL A 166 1.35 -2.57 -11.59
CA VAL A 166 0.70 -1.33 -12.05
C VAL A 166 -0.81 -1.37 -11.80
N GLY A 167 -1.45 -2.49 -12.13
CA GLY A 167 -2.88 -2.70 -11.86
C GLY A 167 -3.19 -2.57 -10.36
N ALA A 168 -2.42 -3.23 -9.49
CA ALA A 168 -2.58 -3.15 -8.04
C ALA A 168 -2.45 -1.71 -7.51
N LEU A 169 -1.53 -0.91 -8.06
CA LEU A 169 -1.32 0.47 -7.68
C LEU A 169 -2.49 1.39 -8.10
N CYS A 170 -3.13 1.09 -9.23
CA CYS A 170 -4.26 1.87 -9.75
C CYS A 170 -5.57 1.60 -8.99
N ILE A 171 -5.79 0.38 -8.51
CA ILE A 171 -7.08 -0.07 -7.97
C ILE A 171 -7.56 0.78 -6.77
N PRO A 172 -6.76 1.06 -5.71
CA PRO A 172 -7.20 1.91 -4.61
C PRO A 172 -7.69 3.30 -5.07
N ALA A 173 -6.95 3.93 -5.98
CA ALA A 173 -7.26 5.27 -6.46
C ALA A 173 -8.52 5.31 -7.33
N ILE A 174 -8.71 4.35 -8.24
CA ILE A 174 -9.89 4.34 -9.14
C ILE A 174 -11.15 4.01 -8.35
N THR A 175 -11.06 3.09 -7.38
CA THR A 175 -12.19 2.74 -6.51
C THR A 175 -12.59 3.92 -5.64
N GLU A 176 -11.64 4.65 -5.05
CA GLU A 176 -11.95 5.88 -4.29
C GLU A 176 -12.56 6.95 -5.19
N ALA A 177 -12.06 7.12 -6.42
CA ALA A 177 -12.63 8.06 -7.38
C ALA A 177 -14.08 7.71 -7.76
N MET A 178 -14.39 6.43 -7.98
CA MET A 178 -15.74 5.96 -8.26
C MET A 178 -16.69 6.12 -7.07
N TRP A 179 -16.19 5.81 -5.87
CA TRP A 179 -16.94 5.98 -4.62
C TRP A 179 -17.28 7.46 -4.36
N VAL A 180 -16.33 8.38 -4.60
CA VAL A 180 -16.50 9.81 -4.33
C VAL A 180 -17.48 10.50 -5.27
N VAL A 181 -17.65 10.00 -6.49
CA VAL A 181 -18.64 10.50 -7.47
C VAL A 181 -20.01 9.83 -7.27
N ASP A 182 -20.16 9.00 -6.22
CA ASP A 182 -21.37 8.24 -5.93
C ASP A 182 -21.86 7.41 -7.13
N LEU A 183 -20.90 6.85 -7.89
CA LEU A 183 -21.21 5.94 -8.99
C LEU A 183 -21.89 4.68 -8.44
N PHE A 184 -22.64 3.97 -9.30
CA PHE A 184 -23.36 2.75 -8.91
C PHE A 184 -22.49 1.82 -8.03
N PRO A 185 -22.98 1.38 -6.84
CA PRO A 185 -22.12 0.79 -5.82
C PRO A 185 -21.26 -0.40 -6.27
N LEU A 186 -21.74 -1.20 -7.22
CA LEU A 186 -20.98 -2.35 -7.73
C LEU A 186 -19.67 -1.93 -8.42
N CYS A 187 -19.59 -0.73 -8.98
CA CYS A 187 -18.41 -0.27 -9.69
C CYS A 187 -17.20 -0.08 -8.78
N TRP A 188 -17.40 0.25 -7.50
CA TRP A 188 -16.30 0.35 -6.53
C TRP A 188 -16.21 -0.88 -5.61
N ILE A 189 -17.31 -1.60 -5.35
CA ILE A 189 -17.29 -2.84 -4.55
C ILE A 189 -16.52 -3.96 -5.26
N ILE A 190 -16.79 -4.21 -6.54
CA ILE A 190 -16.15 -5.29 -7.31
C ILE A 190 -14.61 -5.17 -7.29
N PRO A 191 -14.00 -4.04 -7.70
CA PRO A 191 -12.54 -3.93 -7.69
C PRO A 191 -11.95 -4.03 -6.26
N ALA A 192 -12.65 -3.53 -5.23
CA ALA A 192 -12.23 -3.68 -3.84
C ALA A 192 -12.21 -5.15 -3.39
N VAL A 193 -13.25 -5.92 -3.73
CA VAL A 193 -13.31 -7.36 -3.41
C VAL A 193 -12.24 -8.13 -4.16
N LEU A 194 -12.02 -7.83 -5.45
CA LEU A 194 -11.03 -8.53 -6.28
C LEU A 194 -9.60 -8.32 -5.75
N ILE A 195 -9.20 -7.08 -5.43
CA ILE A 195 -7.85 -6.84 -4.91
C ILE A 195 -7.64 -7.48 -3.53
N CYS A 196 -8.62 -7.37 -2.64
CA CYS A 196 -8.54 -7.99 -1.31
C CYS A 196 -8.54 -9.51 -1.38
N GLY A 197 -9.38 -10.10 -2.23
CA GLY A 197 -9.44 -11.54 -2.46
C GLY A 197 -8.14 -12.09 -3.04
N TYR A 198 -7.53 -11.36 -4.00
CA TYR A 198 -6.25 -11.75 -4.57
C TYR A 198 -5.10 -11.66 -3.55
N ALA A 199 -5.07 -10.60 -2.72
CA ALA A 199 -4.10 -10.50 -1.63
C ALA A 199 -4.28 -11.62 -0.59
N ALA A 200 -5.52 -11.99 -0.26
CA ALA A 200 -5.80 -13.10 0.64
C ALA A 200 -5.31 -14.44 0.06
N PHE A 201 -5.51 -14.67 -1.25
CA PHE A 201 -4.99 -15.86 -1.95
C PHE A 201 -3.45 -15.94 -1.90
N ILE A 202 -2.75 -14.80 -2.00
CA ILE A 202 -1.28 -14.74 -1.87
C ILE A 202 -0.82 -15.11 -0.45
N VAL A 203 -1.54 -14.62 0.58
CA VAL A 203 -1.15 -14.82 2.00
C VAL A 203 -1.51 -16.22 2.50
N PHE A 204 -2.62 -16.77 2.02
CA PHE A 204 -3.13 -18.10 2.37
C PHE A 204 -3.19 -18.97 1.10
N PRO A 205 -2.02 -19.33 0.54
CA PRO A 205 -2.01 -20.29 -0.56
C PRO A 205 -2.66 -21.58 -0.07
N LYS A 206 -3.55 -22.16 -0.88
CA LYS A 206 -4.11 -23.46 -0.59
C LYS A 206 -2.94 -24.45 -0.57
N ASP A 207 -2.69 -25.12 0.55
CA ASP A 207 -1.72 -26.21 0.62
C ASP A 207 -2.14 -27.28 -0.40
N SER A 208 -1.54 -27.25 -1.58
CA SER A 208 -1.70 -28.29 -2.57
C SER A 208 -0.74 -29.43 -2.22
N GLY A 209 -1.21 -30.33 -1.33
CA GLY A 209 -0.68 -31.69 -1.19
C GLY A 209 -0.11 -32.05 0.18
N SER A 210 -0.98 -32.46 1.12
CA SER A 210 -0.63 -33.60 1.98
C SER A 210 -0.88 -34.87 1.16
N ASN A 211 0.20 -35.53 0.75
CA ASN A 211 0.15 -36.91 0.25
C ASN A 211 -0.42 -37.85 1.31
#